data_AF-J4UZU0-F1
#
_entry.id   AF-J4UZU0-F1
#
_cell.length_a   1.000
_cell.length_b   1.000
_cell.length_c   1.000
_cell.angle_alpha   90.00
_cell.angle_beta   90.00
_cell.angle_gamma   90.00
#
_symmetry.space_group_name_H-M   'P 1'
#
loop_
_entity.id
_entity.type
_entity.pdbx_description
1 polymer ?
#
loop_
_entity_poly.entity_id
_entity_poly.type
_entity_poly.pdbx_seq_one_letter_code
_entity_poly.pdbx_strand_id
1 'polypeptide(L)'
;MGDLGLLFAMGQDGAPDYTEVSYGFGAVSFSYGQYNDYGDNLGISYGFGCGTYDCAVTYTDFSDDGYSGMDEDALVFSVSASF
;
A
#
# COMPACT_ATOMS: atom_id res chain seq x y z
N MET A 1 -7.12 -13.94 13.82
CA MET A 1 -7.88 -14.08 12.57
C MET A 1 -7.43 -12.96 11.67
N GLY A 2 -7.22 -13.22 10.37
CA GLY A 2 -6.74 -12.19 9.44
C GLY A 2 -7.89 -11.35 8.87
N ASP A 3 -7.52 -10.27 8.20
CA ASP A 3 -8.44 -9.31 7.59
C ASP A 3 -8.16 -9.21 6.08
N LEU A 4 -9.20 -9.41 5.26
CA LEU A 4 -9.12 -9.34 3.79
C LEU A 4 -9.69 -7.99 3.35
N GLY A 5 -8.85 -7.19 2.69
CA GLY A 5 -9.25 -5.94 2.05
C GLY A 5 -9.36 -6.07 0.54
N LEU A 6 -10.36 -5.42 -0.02
CA LEU A 6 -10.51 -5.19 -1.46
C LEU A 6 -10.80 -3.71 -1.66
N LEU A 7 -10.04 -3.07 -2.52
CA LEU A 7 -10.18 -1.65 -2.83
C LEU A 7 -10.28 -1.47 -4.35
N PHE A 8 -11.19 -0.59 -4.76
CA PHE A 8 -11.26 -0.07 -6.11
C PHE A 8 -11.43 1.44 -6.05
N ALA A 9 -10.61 2.16 -6.79
CA ALA A 9 -10.67 3.61 -6.94
C ALA A 9 -10.68 3.95 -8.43
N MET A 10 -11.73 4.65 -8.88
CA MET A 10 -11.75 5.17 -10.25
C MET A 10 -10.84 6.38 -10.37
N GLY A 11 -10.01 6.38 -11.41
CA GLY A 11 -9.17 7.49 -11.79
C GLY A 11 -10.01 8.71 -12.21
N GLN A 12 -9.45 9.91 -12.02
CA GLN A 12 -10.03 11.17 -12.48
C GLN A 12 -9.04 11.88 -13.40
N ASP A 13 -9.56 12.72 -14.31
CA ASP A 13 -8.75 13.57 -15.18
C ASP A 13 -7.68 12.82 -16.01
N GLY A 14 -8.02 11.59 -16.44
CA GLY A 14 -7.12 10.74 -17.24
C GLY A 14 -6.12 9.92 -16.42
N ALA A 15 -6.19 9.98 -15.08
CA ALA A 15 -5.44 9.06 -14.22
C ALA A 15 -5.95 7.62 -14.40
N PRO A 16 -5.06 6.61 -14.30
CA PRO A 16 -5.43 5.20 -14.28
C PRO A 16 -6.36 4.84 -13.11
N ASP A 17 -7.26 3.89 -13.34
CA ASP A 17 -8.02 3.24 -12.27
C ASP A 17 -7.09 2.38 -11.39
N TYR A 18 -7.38 2.28 -10.10
CA TYR A 18 -6.61 1.48 -9.13
C TYR A 18 -7.45 0.37 -8.50
N THR A 19 -6.93 -0.85 -8.52
CA THR A 19 -7.52 -2.01 -7.81
C THR A 19 -6.48 -2.60 -6.87
N GLU A 20 -6.86 -2.92 -5.63
CA GLU A 20 -5.95 -3.54 -4.67
C GLU A 20 -6.62 -4.67 -3.89
N VAL A 21 -5.84 -5.72 -3.65
CA VAL A 21 -6.12 -6.75 -2.64
C VAL A 21 -5.13 -6.61 -1.49
N SER A 22 -5.62 -6.70 -0.26
CA SER A 22 -4.77 -6.67 0.92
C SER A 22 -5.15 -7.74 1.93
N TYR A 23 -4.16 -8.18 2.71
CA TYR A 23 -4.38 -9.13 3.78
C TYR A 23 -3.54 -8.79 5.00
N GLY A 24 -4.21 -8.60 6.13
CA GLY A 24 -3.60 -8.37 7.43
C GLY A 24 -3.64 -9.62 8.31
N PHE A 25 -2.55 -9.89 9.04
CA PHE A 25 -2.53 -10.89 10.11
C PHE A 25 -1.69 -10.39 11.30
N GLY A 26 -2.37 -10.11 12.41
CA GLY A 26 -1.73 -9.56 13.59
C GLY A 26 -1.15 -8.18 13.30
N ALA A 27 0.14 -8.01 13.53
CA ALA A 27 0.87 -6.76 13.30
C ALA A 27 1.36 -6.56 11.86
N VAL A 28 1.27 -7.60 11.01
CA VAL A 28 1.80 -7.57 9.64
C VAL A 28 0.65 -7.45 8.64
N SER A 29 0.83 -6.65 7.61
CA SER A 29 -0.08 -6.60 6.45
C SER A 29 0.67 -6.60 5.13
N PHE A 30 -0.01 -7.12 4.11
CA PHE A 30 0.42 -7.15 2.72
C PHE A 30 -0.64 -6.48 1.84
N SER A 31 -0.20 -5.77 0.81
CA SER A 31 -1.07 -5.29 -0.27
C SER A 31 -0.43 -5.54 -1.62
N TYR A 32 -1.27 -5.84 -2.61
CA TYR A 32 -0.89 -5.83 -4.01
C TYR A 32 -1.98 -5.11 -4.80
N GLY A 33 -1.59 -4.04 -5.47
CA GLY A 33 -2.49 -3.22 -6.26
C GLY A 33 -1.97 -2.97 -7.66
N GLN A 34 -2.88 -2.64 -8.56
CA GLN A 34 -2.60 -2.40 -9.96
C GLN A 34 -3.25 -1.10 -10.39
N TYR A 35 -2.48 -0.27 -11.07
CA TYR A 35 -2.96 0.85 -11.87
C TYR A 35 -3.14 0.39 -13.31
N ASN A 36 -4.36 0.51 -13.83
CA ASN A 36 -4.69 0.01 -15.16
C ASN A 36 -3.77 0.59 -16.25
N ASP A 37 -3.05 -0.28 -16.96
CA ASP A 37 -2.10 0.05 -18.03
C ASP A 37 -0.95 1.01 -17.60
N TYR A 38 -0.61 1.05 -16.30
CA TYR A 38 0.42 1.93 -15.77
C TYR A 38 1.48 1.18 -14.96
N GLY A 39 1.06 0.34 -14.01
CA GLY A 39 1.98 -0.48 -13.23
C GLY A 39 1.39 -1.03 -11.94
N ASP A 40 2.23 -1.75 -11.20
CA ASP A 40 1.86 -2.53 -10.03
C ASP A 40 2.51 -2.00 -8.75
N ASN A 41 1.81 -2.12 -7.63
CA ASN A 41 2.29 -1.77 -6.30
C ASN A 41 2.29 -3.00 -5.38
N LEU A 42 3.44 -3.28 -4.77
CA LEU A 42 3.55 -4.21 -3.65
C LEU A 42 3.77 -3.43 -2.35
N GLY A 43 3.01 -3.75 -1.30
CA GLY A 43 3.15 -3.18 0.03
C GLY A 43 3.33 -4.24 1.10
N ILE A 44 4.26 -4.01 2.03
CA ILE A 44 4.43 -4.80 3.25
C ILE A 44 4.55 -3.85 4.43
N SER A 45 3.71 -4.02 5.45
CA SER A 45 3.74 -3.18 6.64
C SER A 45 3.84 -4.00 7.93
N TYR A 46 4.54 -3.43 8.91
CA TYR A 46 4.59 -3.92 10.28
C TYR A 46 4.20 -2.79 11.25
N GLY A 47 3.06 -2.98 11.93
CA GLY A 47 2.53 -2.07 12.94
C GLY A 47 2.98 -2.43 14.36
N PHE A 48 3.26 -1.43 15.18
CA PHE A 48 3.63 -1.60 16.57
C PHE A 48 3.26 -0.37 17.41
N GLY A 49 3.00 -0.57 18.71
CA GLY A 49 2.80 0.53 19.64
C GLY A 49 4.10 1.27 19.94
N CYS A 50 4.06 2.60 19.95
CA CYS A 50 5.21 3.48 20.24
C CYS A 50 4.82 4.54 21.28
N GLY A 51 4.62 4.09 22.51
CA GLY A 51 4.11 4.92 23.60
C GLY A 51 2.59 5.04 23.53
N THR A 52 2.07 6.26 23.39
CA THR A 52 0.62 6.53 23.26
C THR A 52 0.14 6.59 21.81
N TYR A 53 1.02 6.25 20.85
CA TYR A 53 0.76 6.30 19.43
C TYR A 53 0.86 4.91 18.81
N ASP A 54 0.24 4.74 17.66
CA ASP A 54 0.46 3.60 16.78
C ASP A 54 1.48 3.98 15.72
N CYS A 55 2.53 3.18 15.62
CA CYS A 55 3.58 3.35 14.62
C CYS A 55 3.53 2.22 13.60
N ALA A 56 4.06 2.47 12.41
CA ALA A 56 4.32 1.41 11.45
C ALA A 56 5.57 1.71 10.62
N VAL A 57 6.20 0.64 10.14
CA VAL A 57 7.18 0.70 9.04
C VAL A 57 6.57 -0.02 7.85
N THR A 58 6.55 0.66 6.71
CA THR A 58 5.99 0.13 5.47
C THR A 58 7.04 0.20 4.37
N TYR A 59 7.27 -0.93 3.71
CA TYR A 59 7.97 -0.99 2.43
C TYR A 59 6.93 -0.97 1.30
N THR A 60 7.19 -0.17 0.27
CA THR A 60 6.44 -0.17 -0.98
C THR A 60 7.39 -0.29 -2.16
N ASP A 61 6.96 -1.01 -3.17
CA ASP A 61 7.68 -1.26 -4.42
C ASP A 61 6.70 -1.06 -5.57
N PHE A 62 6.92 -0.02 -6.36
CA PHE A 62 6.16 0.25 -7.57
C PHE A 62 6.96 -0.20 -8.78
N SER A 63 6.35 -1.03 -9.61
CA SER A 63 6.92 -1.50 -10.88
C SER A 63 6.10 -0.97 -12.05
N ASP A 64 6.73 -0.28 -12.99
CA ASP A 64 6.08 0.25 -14.20
C ASP A 64 5.91 -0.82 -15.29
N ASP A 65 4.75 -0.82 -15.95
CA ASP A 65 4.43 -1.76 -17.05
C ASP A 65 5.06 -1.35 -18.40
N GLY A 66 6.05 -0.46 -18.37
CA GLY A 66 6.69 0.12 -19.56
C GLY A 66 6.03 1.41 -20.06
N TYR A 67 5.14 2.02 -19.27
CA TYR A 67 4.50 3.29 -19.61
C TYR A 67 5.48 4.47 -19.49
N SER A 68 6.21 4.54 -18.39
CA SER A 68 7.09 5.67 -18.04
C SER A 68 8.55 5.29 -17.82
N GLY A 69 8.83 4.01 -17.54
CA GLY A 69 10.14 3.53 -17.10
C GLY A 69 10.54 4.02 -15.71
N MET A 70 9.57 4.41 -14.88
CA MET A 70 9.78 4.83 -13.50
C MET A 70 9.46 3.67 -12.55
N ASP A 71 10.44 3.24 -11.77
CA ASP A 71 10.24 2.30 -10.66
C ASP A 71 10.44 3.08 -9.35
N GLU A 72 9.44 3.06 -8.48
CA GLU A 72 9.41 3.86 -7.25
C GLU A 72 9.28 3.00 -5.98
N ASP A 73 10.38 2.92 -5.25
CA ASP A 73 10.44 2.22 -3.97
C ASP A 73 10.43 3.19 -2.80
N ALA A 74 9.81 2.80 -1.69
CA ALA A 74 9.87 3.57 -0.45
C ALA A 74 9.95 2.72 0.80
N LEU A 75 10.60 3.27 1.82
CA LEU A 75 10.51 2.81 3.20
C LEU A 75 9.96 3.96 4.05
N VAL A 76 8.72 3.80 4.50
CA VAL A 76 7.96 4.83 5.20
C VAL A 76 7.82 4.46 6.67
N PHE A 77 8.14 5.41 7.55
CA PHE A 77 7.79 5.33 8.97
C PHE A 77 6.60 6.25 9.24
N SER A 78 5.51 5.68 9.76
CA SER A 78 4.29 6.42 10.07
C SER A 78 4.00 6.42 11.57
N VAL A 79 3.42 7.52 12.05
CA VAL A 79 2.94 7.68 13.42
C VAL A 79 1.51 8.21 13.36
N SER A 80 0.57 7.49 13.96
CA SER A 80 -0.84 7.85 14.03
C SER A 80 -1.31 7.96 15.48
N ALA A 81 -2.15 8.96 15.75
CA ALA A 81 -2.88 9.06 17.00
C ALA A 81 -4.04 8.05 16.99
N SER A 82 -4.22 7.33 18.10
CA SER A 82 -5.41 6.52 18.34
C SER A 82 -6.31 7.21 19.34
N PHE A 83 -7.59 7.35 18.99
CA PHE A 83 -8.63 8.01 19.79
C PHE A 83 -9.66 6.99 20.27
#